data_AF-A0AAE2XYM5-F1
#
_entry.id   AF-A0AAE2XYM5-F1
#
_cell.length_a   1.000
_cell.length_b   1.000
_cell.length_c   1.000
_cell.angle_alpha   90.00
_cell.angle_beta   90.00
_cell.angle_gamma   90.00
#
_symmetry.space_group_name_H-M   'P 1'
#
loop_
_entity.id
_entity.type
_entity.pdbx_description
1 polymer ?
#
loop_
_entity_poly.entity_id
_entity_poly.type
_entity_poly.pdbx_seq_one_letter_code
_entity_poly.pdbx_strand_id
1 'polypeptide(L)'
;LDSIHPGITVDMVKQNVGWNLKVADELKTTPWPTVDELRIMRALDPLGFFLQLKIGLLDFDTYIAYLDKCYDTFNKYYCERGIIP
;
A
#
# COMPACT_ATOMS: atom_id res chain seq x y z
N LEU A 1 -10.02 -14.89 5.09
CA LEU A 1 -10.14 -13.44 5.34
C LEU A 1 -9.72 -13.20 6.78
N ASP A 2 -8.53 -12.65 7.01
CA ASP A 2 -7.97 -12.41 8.35
C ASP A 2 -8.27 -10.99 8.86
N SER A 3 -8.26 -10.00 7.96
CA SER A 3 -8.66 -8.62 8.28
C SER A 3 -9.48 -7.96 7.18
N ILE A 4 -10.25 -6.93 7.55
CA ILE A 4 -10.99 -6.04 6.64
C ILE A 4 -10.58 -4.59 6.85
N HIS A 5 -10.54 -3.81 5.77
CA HIS A 5 -10.32 -2.37 5.90
C HIS A 5 -11.55 -1.68 6.54
N PRO A 6 -11.35 -0.56 7.26
CA PRO A 6 -12.45 0.21 7.82
C PRO A 6 -13.53 0.54 6.78
N GLY A 7 -14.80 0.32 7.12
CA GLY A 7 -15.95 0.60 6.25
C GLY A 7 -16.29 -0.50 5.24
N ILE A 8 -15.54 -1.60 5.19
CA ILE A 8 -15.83 -2.76 4.33
C ILE A 8 -16.52 -3.87 5.13
N THR A 9 -17.48 -4.55 4.53
CA THR A 9 -18.14 -5.74 5.14
C THR A 9 -17.65 -7.03 4.51
N VAL A 10 -17.80 -8.14 5.24
CA VAL A 10 -17.50 -9.49 4.72
C VAL A 10 -18.31 -9.80 3.46
N ASP A 11 -19.57 -9.38 3.41
CA ASP A 11 -20.44 -9.63 2.26
C ASP A 11 -19.97 -8.89 1.02
N MET A 12 -19.53 -7.63 1.15
CA MET A 12 -18.91 -6.89 0.03
C MET A 12 -17.69 -7.64 -0.52
N VAL A 13 -16.84 -8.18 0.36
CA VAL A 13 -15.68 -8.97 -0.06
C VAL A 13 -16.12 -10.24 -0.78
N LYS A 14 -17.07 -11.00 -0.23
CA LYS A 14 -17.56 -12.25 -0.83
C LYS A 14 -18.20 -12.03 -2.20
N GLN A 15 -18.91 -10.92 -2.40
CA GLN A 15 -19.49 -10.56 -3.71
C GLN A 15 -18.43 -10.33 -4.80
N ASN A 16 -17.21 -9.96 -4.42
CA ASN A 16 -16.10 -9.68 -5.34
C ASN A 16 -15.12 -10.86 -5.46
N VAL A 17 -15.41 -12.00 -4.82
CA VAL A 17 -14.52 -13.17 -4.79
C VAL A 17 -15.23 -14.37 -5.41
N GLY A 18 -14.64 -14.92 -6.48
CA GLY A 18 -15.25 -16.00 -7.27
C GLY A 18 -15.22 -17.40 -6.64
N TRP A 19 -14.78 -17.52 -5.39
CA TRP A 19 -14.69 -18.80 -4.67
C TRP A 19 -15.31 -18.69 -3.28
N ASN A 20 -15.56 -19.84 -2.64
CA ASN A 20 -16.07 -19.88 -1.27
C ASN A 20 -14.99 -19.40 -0.28
N LEU A 21 -14.99 -18.09 -0.01
CA LEU A 21 -13.99 -17.45 0.84
C LEU A 21 -14.18 -17.82 2.31
N LYS A 22 -13.21 -18.56 2.87
CA LYS A 22 -13.13 -18.80 4.32
C LYS A 22 -12.84 -17.52 5.08
N VAL A 23 -13.55 -17.30 6.17
CA VAL A 23 -13.38 -16.14 7.08
C VAL A 23 -12.74 -16.66 8.36
N ALA A 24 -11.78 -15.93 8.90
CA ALA A 24 -11.16 -16.26 10.18
C ALA A 24 -12.19 -16.10 11.32
N ASP A 25 -12.11 -16.96 12.34
CA ASP A 25 -13.00 -16.88 13.51
C ASP A 25 -12.83 -15.55 14.26
N GLU A 26 -11.60 -15.06 14.33
CA GLU A 26 -11.25 -13.73 14.85
C GLU A 26 -10.92 -12.79 13.69
N LEU A 27 -11.96 -12.22 13.08
CA LEU A 27 -11.78 -11.25 11.98
C LEU A 27 -11.36 -9.88 12.53
N LYS A 28 -10.21 -9.39 12.06
CA LYS A 28 -9.62 -8.12 12.50
C LYS A 28 -10.05 -6.94 11.62
N THR A 29 -9.91 -5.74 12.15
CA THR A 29 -9.93 -4.52 11.34
C THR A 29 -8.51 -4.08 11.07
N THR A 30 -8.16 -3.82 9.81
CA THR A 30 -6.87 -3.25 9.44
C THR A 30 -6.72 -1.88 10.11
N PRO A 31 -5.66 -1.63 10.90
CA PRO A 31 -5.47 -0.35 11.57
C PRO A 31 -5.32 0.79 10.56
N TRP A 32 -5.69 1.99 10.99
CA TRP A 32 -5.37 3.20 10.24
C TRP A 32 -3.85 3.40 10.19
N PRO A 33 -3.31 3.97 9.10
CA PRO A 33 -1.90 4.30 9.03
C PRO A 33 -1.58 5.41 10.05
N THR A 34 -0.38 5.33 10.63
CA THR A 34 0.16 6.33 11.53
C THR A 34 0.59 7.60 10.78
N VAL A 35 0.81 8.69 11.51
CA VAL A 35 1.29 9.96 10.93
C VAL A 35 2.66 9.81 10.28
N ASP A 36 3.58 9.02 10.87
CA ASP A 36 4.91 8.81 10.29
C ASP A 36 4.83 7.96 9.01
N GLU A 37 4.01 6.90 9.00
CA GLU A 37 3.76 6.10 7.79
C GLU A 37 3.15 6.94 6.67
N LEU A 38 2.19 7.83 6.97
CA LEU A 38 1.62 8.76 6.00
C LEU A 38 2.68 9.76 5.48
N ARG A 39 3.57 10.24 6.34
CA ARG A 39 4.66 11.14 5.96
C ARG A 39 5.63 10.42 5.01
N ILE A 40 6.01 9.19 5.32
CA ILE A 40 6.88 8.35 4.49
C ILE A 40 6.23 8.12 3.14
N MET A 41 4.97 7.67 3.11
CA MET A 41 4.28 7.35 1.86
C MET A 41 4.16 8.57 0.94
N ARG A 42 3.88 9.76 1.49
CA ARG A 42 3.84 11.02 0.71
C ARG A 42 5.21 11.44 0.17
N ALA A 43 6.29 11.11 0.88
CA ALA A 43 7.65 11.38 0.41
C ALA A 43 8.09 10.39 -0.67
N LEU A 44 7.69 9.12 -0.54
CA LEU A 44 7.97 8.07 -1.52
C LEU A 44 7.13 8.19 -2.78
N ASP A 45 5.89 8.68 -2.66
CA ASP A 45 4.97 8.83 -3.79
C ASP A 45 4.57 10.29 -4.07
N PRO A 46 5.52 11.13 -4.51
CA PRO A 46 5.25 12.54 -4.79
C PRO A 46 4.37 12.75 -6.02
N LEU A 47 4.27 11.77 -6.93
CA LEU A 47 3.49 11.87 -8.17
C LEU A 47 2.06 11.30 -8.02
N GLY A 48 1.82 10.52 -6.97
CA GLY A 48 0.52 9.95 -6.65
C GLY A 48 0.21 8.67 -7.45
N PHE A 49 1.20 7.86 -7.80
CA PHE A 49 0.96 6.61 -8.51
C PHE A 49 0.26 5.57 -7.64
N PHE A 50 0.63 5.48 -6.36
CA PHE A 50 0.00 4.56 -5.40
C PHE A 50 -1.12 5.27 -4.62
N LEU A 51 -0.89 6.51 -4.19
CA LEU A 51 -1.83 7.28 -3.38
C LEU A 51 -3.02 7.85 -4.18
N GLN A 52 -2.85 8.06 -5.49
CA GLN A 52 -3.91 8.59 -6.38
C GLN A 52 -4.21 7.64 -7.55
N LEU A 53 -3.66 6.42 -7.51
CA LEU A 53 -3.90 5.36 -8.50
C LEU A 53 -3.66 5.79 -9.96
N LYS A 54 -2.64 6.63 -10.20
CA LYS A 54 -2.27 7.11 -11.55
C LYS A 54 -1.49 6.08 -12.38
N ILE A 55 -1.37 4.85 -11.89
CA ILE A 55 -0.49 3.81 -12.48
C ILE A 55 -0.84 3.48 -13.93
N GLY A 56 -2.11 3.64 -14.34
CA GLY A 56 -2.56 3.40 -15.71
C GLY A 56 -2.19 4.49 -16.72
N LEU A 57 -1.52 5.56 -16.29
CA LEU A 57 -1.13 6.70 -17.13
C LEU A 57 0.33 6.63 -17.62
N LEU A 58 1.05 5.57 -17.27
CA LEU A 58 2.47 5.43 -17.59
C LEU A 58 2.69 4.31 -18.59
N ASP A 59 3.65 4.53 -19.49
CA ASP A 59 4.35 3.42 -20.13
C ASP A 59 5.23 2.68 -19.11
N PHE A 60 5.64 1.48 -19.48
CA PHE A 60 6.41 0.61 -18.60
C PHE A 60 7.75 1.23 -18.18
N ASP A 61 8.44 1.94 -19.09
CA ASP A 61 9.76 2.49 -18.80
C ASP A 61 9.66 3.64 -17.78
N THR A 62 8.65 4.50 -17.93
CA THR A 62 8.35 5.56 -16.96
C THR A 62 7.98 4.97 -15.58
N TYR A 63 7.22 3.87 -15.56
CA TYR A 63 6.90 3.17 -14.31
C TYR A 63 8.16 2.62 -13.62
N ILE A 64 9.05 1.96 -14.36
CA ILE A 64 10.29 1.40 -13.81
C ILE A 64 11.22 2.50 -13.29
N ALA A 65 11.44 3.55 -14.07
CA ALA A 65 12.28 4.68 -13.63
C ALA A 65 11.73 5.37 -12.37
N TYR A 66 10.40 5.41 -12.23
CA TYR A 66 9.76 5.91 -11.02
C TYR A 66 10.00 4.98 -9.82
N LEU A 67 9.84 3.66 -10.00
CA LEU A 67 10.09 2.70 -8.93
C LEU A 67 11.54 2.75 -8.43
N ASP A 68 12.51 2.89 -9.33
CA ASP A 68 13.92 3.04 -8.96
C ASP A 68 14.12 4.28 -8.07
N LYS A 69 13.52 5.40 -8.45
CA LYS A 69 13.57 6.63 -7.63
C LYS A 69 12.89 6.48 -6.27
N CYS A 70 11.76 5.76 -6.21
CA CYS A 70 11.11 5.43 -4.94
C CYS A 70 12.04 4.59 -4.05
N TYR A 71 12.71 3.60 -4.64
CA TYR A 71 13.63 2.71 -3.95
C TYR A 71 14.83 3.47 -3.39
N ASP A 72 15.43 4.39 -4.15
CA ASP A 72 16.50 5.26 -3.66
C ASP A 72 16.05 6.14 -2.49
N THR A 73 14.85 6.71 -2.60
CA THR A 73 14.27 7.56 -1.54
C THR A 73 14.00 6.74 -0.27
N PHE A 74 13.48 5.53 -0.43
CA PHE A 74 13.28 4.58 0.65
C PHE A 74 14.61 4.24 1.33
N ASN A 75 15.60 3.80 0.56
CA ASN A 75 16.89 3.40 1.11
C ASN A 75 17.54 4.53 1.91
N LYS A 76 17.59 5.74 1.33
CA LYS A 76 18.09 6.92 2.04
C LYS A 76 17.40 7.11 3.39
N TYR A 77 16.06 7.08 3.41
CA TYR A 77 15.29 7.32 4.62
C TYR A 77 15.56 6.28 5.73
N TYR A 78 15.64 5.00 5.36
CA TYR A 78 15.83 3.92 6.32
C TYR A 78 17.30 3.75 6.74
N CYS A 79 18.27 4.03 5.86
CA CYS A 79 19.70 4.09 6.22
C CYS A 79 19.98 5.26 7.20
N GLU A 80 19.43 6.46 6.95
CA GLU A 80 19.58 7.62 7.85
C GLU A 80 19.02 7.38 9.26
N ARG A 81 18.08 6.44 9.40
CA ARG A 81 17.49 6.03 10.68
C ARG A 81 18.11 4.75 11.26
N GLY A 82 19.12 4.16 10.60
CA GLY A 82 19.77 2.92 11.03
C GLY A 82 18.86 1.70 11.04
N ILE A 83 17.77 1.73 10.28
CA ILE A 83 16.80 0.61 10.20
C ILE A 83 17.30 -0.47 9.24
N ILE A 84 17.92 -0.05 8.13
CA ILE A 84 18.59 -0.94 7.18
C ILE A 84 20.07 -0.52 7.03
N PRO A 85 20.97 -1.45 6.70
CA PRO A 85 22.40 -1.18 6.54
C PRO A 85 22.72 -0.11 5.50
#